data_AF-A0AAW0WYG1-F1
#
_entry.id   AF-A0AAW0WYG1-F1
#
_cell.length_a   1.000
_cell.length_b   1.000
_cell.length_c   1.000
_cell.angle_alpha   90.00
_cell.angle_beta   90.00
_cell.angle_gamma   90.00
#
_symmetry.space_group_name_H-M   'P 1'
#
loop_
_entity.id
_entity.type
_entity.pdbx_description
1 polymer ?
#
loop_
_entity_poly.entity_id
_entity_poly.type
_entity_poly.pdbx_seq_one_letter_code
_entity_poly.pdbx_strand_id
1 'polypeptide(L)'
;EQLQLLIAFWSFPENEEDIRLYSCLANGNADEFLRGENHYKHKSVHDPLQIGFHLSATVIVPSSGTKGQFNVAVTFDRGRITTCNCTCSANASWCSHVVAVCLHRIHQ
;
A
#
# COMPACT_ATOMS: atom_id res chain seq x y z
N GLU A 1 20.84 -7.71 -16.55
CA GLU A 1 20.28 -7.10 -15.33
C GLU A 1 19.00 -6.29 -15.58
N GLN A 2 18.90 -5.46 -16.63
CA GLN A 2 17.71 -4.64 -16.90
C GLN A 2 16.39 -5.42 -17.02
N LEU A 3 16.40 -6.62 -17.60
CA LEU A 3 15.20 -7.46 -17.73
C LEU A 3 14.59 -7.83 -16.37
N GLN A 4 15.41 -8.15 -15.36
CA GLN A 4 14.92 -8.49 -14.03
C GLN A 4 14.28 -7.29 -13.34
N LEU A 5 14.86 -6.09 -13.52
CA LEU A 5 14.29 -4.84 -13.03
C LEU A 5 12.92 -4.57 -13.68
N LEU A 6 12.79 -4.79 -14.98
CA LEU A 6 11.51 -4.65 -15.69
C LEU A 6 10.47 -5.66 -15.20
N ILE A 7 10.86 -6.94 -15.04
CA ILE A 7 9.96 -7.97 -14.51
C ILE A 7 9.44 -7.57 -13.13
N ALA A 8 10.33 -7.12 -12.24
CA ALA A 8 9.95 -6.63 -10.92
C ALA A 8 9.05 -5.39 -11.00
N PHE A 9 9.34 -4.45 -11.89
CA PHE A 9 8.53 -3.23 -12.07
C PHE A 9 7.10 -3.55 -12.51
N TRP A 10 6.93 -4.39 -13.53
CA TRP A 10 5.62 -4.77 -14.09
C TRP A 10 4.86 -5.83 -13.28
N SER A 11 5.45 -6.32 -12.18
CA SER A 11 4.75 -7.27 -11.31
C SER A 11 3.83 -6.60 -10.30
N PHE A 12 3.93 -5.28 -10.11
CA PHE A 12 3.01 -4.53 -9.27
C PHE A 12 1.67 -4.31 -10.00
N PRO A 13 0.51 -4.34 -9.32
CA PRO A 13 -0.77 -4.00 -9.94
C PRO A 13 -0.78 -2.58 -10.53
N GLU A 14 -1.35 -2.41 -11.72
CA GLU A 14 -1.43 -1.09 -12.38
C GLU A 14 -2.76 -0.38 -12.14
N ASN A 15 -3.79 -1.13 -11.72
CA ASN A 15 -5.15 -0.61 -11.60
C ASN A 15 -5.55 -0.39 -10.14
N GLU A 16 -5.98 0.83 -9.81
CA GLU A 16 -6.50 1.17 -8.48
C GLU A 16 -7.77 0.38 -8.12
N GLU A 17 -8.57 -0.03 -9.11
CA GLU A 17 -9.78 -0.81 -8.86
C GLU A 17 -9.47 -2.19 -8.27
N ASP A 18 -8.29 -2.76 -8.54
CA ASP A 18 -7.86 -4.00 -7.88
C ASP A 18 -7.58 -3.74 -6.39
N ILE A 19 -6.91 -2.62 -6.07
CA ILE A 19 -6.65 -2.19 -4.69
C ILE A 19 -7.96 -1.94 -3.94
N ARG A 20 -8.93 -1.30 -4.60
CA ARG A 20 -10.28 -1.09 -4.07
C ARG A 20 -11.00 -2.40 -3.82
N LEU A 21 -10.99 -3.31 -4.78
CA LEU A 21 -11.63 -4.61 -4.66
C LEU A 21 -11.06 -5.42 -3.49
N TYR A 22 -9.75 -5.58 -3.40
CA TYR A 22 -9.13 -6.38 -2.34
C TYR A 22 -9.33 -5.77 -0.96
N SER A 23 -9.21 -4.45 -0.83
CA SER A 23 -9.49 -3.77 0.45
C SER A 23 -10.95 -3.90 0.86
N CYS A 24 -11.89 -3.82 -0.09
CA CYS A 24 -13.32 -4.01 0.19
C CYS A 24 -13.63 -5.45 0.60
N LEU A 25 -13.06 -6.45 -0.08
CA LEU A 25 -13.26 -7.86 0.27
C LEU A 25 -12.69 -8.21 1.65
N ALA A 26 -11.55 -7.62 2.03
CA ALA A 26 -10.93 -7.88 3.32
C ALA A 26 -11.65 -7.23 4.52
N ASN A 27 -12.34 -6.10 4.29
CA ASN A 27 -12.99 -5.32 5.36
C ASN A 27 -14.53 -5.38 5.34
N GLY A 28 -15.13 -5.81 4.23
CA GLY A 28 -16.59 -5.85 4.03
C GLY A 28 -17.22 -4.51 3.64
N ASN A 29 -16.43 -3.44 3.50
CA ASN A 29 -16.88 -2.11 3.08
C ASN A 29 -15.73 -1.31 2.44
N ALA A 30 -16.00 -0.09 1.98
CA ALA A 30 -15.03 0.77 1.29
C ALA A 30 -14.24 1.73 2.21
N ASP A 31 -14.43 1.67 3.54
CA ASP A 31 -13.93 2.70 4.45
C ASP A 31 -12.40 2.77 4.46
N GLU A 32 -11.72 1.62 4.53
CA GLU A 32 -10.26 1.56 4.50
C GLU A 32 -9.69 2.06 3.15
N PHE A 33 -10.41 1.84 2.05
CA PHE A 33 -10.02 2.39 0.75
C PHE A 33 -10.09 3.92 0.74
N LEU A 34 -11.23 4.48 1.16
CA LEU A 34 -11.44 5.93 1.20
C LEU A 34 -10.44 6.62 2.15
N ARG A 35 -10.14 6.00 3.29
CA ARG A 35 -9.10 6.47 4.21
C ARG A 35 -7.72 6.40 3.58
N GLY A 36 -7.41 5.33 2.85
CA GLY A 36 -6.14 5.16 2.15
C GLY A 36 -5.95 6.19 1.04
N GLU A 37 -6.98 6.47 0.24
CA GLU A 37 -7.01 7.58 -0.71
C GLU A 37 -6.70 8.91 -0.04
N ASN A 38 -7.29 9.18 1.13
CA ASN A 38 -7.02 10.40 1.87
C ASN A 38 -5.55 10.48 2.30
N HIS A 39 -4.95 9.41 2.82
CA HIS A 39 -3.52 9.38 3.17
C HIS A 39 -2.63 9.61 1.94
N TYR A 40 -2.96 9.01 0.80
CA TYR A 40 -2.24 9.25 -0.46
C TYR A 40 -2.34 10.72 -0.90
N LYS A 41 -3.55 11.30 -0.92
CA LYS A 41 -3.79 12.72 -1.28
C LYS A 41 -3.02 13.70 -0.39
N HIS A 42 -2.86 13.37 0.89
CA HIS A 42 -2.10 14.19 1.85
C HIS A 42 -0.59 13.90 1.85
N LYS A 43 -0.09 13.09 0.90
CA LYS A 43 1.32 12.71 0.80
C LYS A 43 1.89 12.12 2.10
N SER A 44 1.08 11.32 2.79
CA SER A 44 1.44 10.68 4.06
C SER A 44 2.41 9.49 3.89
N VAL A 45 2.68 9.05 2.66
CA VAL A 45 3.62 7.95 2.35
C VAL A 45 5.02 8.51 2.18
N HIS A 46 5.96 7.97 2.95
CA HIS A 46 7.36 8.38 3.03
C HIS A 46 8.29 7.20 2.83
N ASP A 47 9.51 7.49 2.38
CA ASP A 47 10.61 6.53 2.22
C ASP A 47 10.21 5.24 1.48
N PRO A 48 9.52 5.32 0.31
CA PRO A 48 9.20 4.12 -0.46
C PRO A 48 10.48 3.46 -0.97
N LEU A 49 10.61 2.16 -0.75
CA LEU A 49 11.74 1.35 -1.18
C LEU A 49 11.22 0.05 -1.80
N GLN A 50 11.52 -0.15 -3.09
CA GLN A 50 11.26 -1.40 -3.78
C GLN A 50 12.57 -2.20 -3.96
N ILE A 51 12.58 -3.45 -3.51
CA ILE A 51 13.65 -4.42 -3.76
C ILE A 51 13.01 -5.66 -4.37
N GLY A 52 13.22 -5.84 -5.68
CA GLY A 52 12.54 -6.91 -6.43
C GLY A 52 11.02 -6.83 -6.30
N PHE A 53 10.42 -7.89 -5.75
CA PHE A 53 8.98 -8.09 -5.58
C PHE A 53 8.43 -7.62 -4.22
N HIS A 54 9.22 -6.83 -3.50
CA HIS A 54 8.88 -6.32 -2.18
C HIS A 54 8.94 -4.80 -2.18
N LEU A 55 7.86 -4.16 -1.72
CA LEU A 55 7.77 -2.71 -1.54
C LEU A 55 7.54 -2.42 -0.06
N SER A 56 8.37 -1.58 0.52
CA SER A 56 8.20 -1.05 1.88
C SER A 56 8.08 0.46 1.87
N ALA A 57 7.35 1.02 2.83
CA ALA A 57 7.24 2.45 3.04
C ALA A 57 6.83 2.76 4.49
N THR A 58 6.94 4.02 4.87
CA THR A 58 6.44 4.56 6.13
C THR A 58 5.22 5.42 5.87
N VAL A 59 4.12 5.20 6.59
CA VAL A 59 2.94 6.07 6.53
C VAL A 59 2.85 6.90 7.81
N ILE A 60 2.89 8.23 7.68
CA ILE A 60 2.83 9.19 8.79
C ILE A 60 1.47 9.87 8.77
N VAL A 61 0.65 9.60 9.78
CA VAL A 61 -0.68 10.19 9.93
C VAL A 61 -0.71 11.16 11.11
N PRO A 62 -1.29 12.36 10.95
CA PRO A 62 -1.56 13.24 12.08
C PRO A 62 -2.71 12.65 12.90
N SER A 63 -2.40 12.11 14.09
CA SER A 63 -3.40 11.76 15.10
C SER A 63 -3.44 12.86 16.17
N SER A 64 -4.59 13.01 16.84
CA SER A 64 -4.81 13.99 17.90
C SER A 64 -3.85 13.78 19.07
N GLY A 65 -2.69 14.46 19.04
CA GLY A 65 -1.69 14.53 20.10
C GLY A 65 -0.38 13.77 19.85
N THR A 66 -0.34 12.81 18.92
CA THR A 66 0.90 12.09 18.54
C THR A 66 0.92 11.82 17.03
N LYS A 67 2.09 11.94 16.39
CA LYS A 67 2.26 11.50 14.99
C LYS A 67 2.26 9.97 14.99
N GLY A 68 1.24 9.36 14.39
CA GLY A 68 1.21 7.92 14.17
C GLY A 68 2.13 7.58 13.01
N GLN A 69 3.17 6.79 13.25
CA GLN A 69 4.06 6.29 12.21
C GLN A 69 3.86 4.78 12.06
N PHE A 70 3.55 4.35 10.83
CA PHE A 70 3.27 2.95 10.52
C PHE A 70 4.19 2.46 9.42
N ASN A 71 4.91 1.37 9.69
CA ASN A 71 5.71 0.73 8.66
C ASN A 71 4.81 -0.23 7.89
N VAL A 72 4.86 -0.13 6.57
CA VAL A 72 4.08 -0.94 5.64
C VAL A 72 5.05 -1.70 4.75
N ALA A 73 4.75 -2.98 4.53
CA ALA A 73 5.43 -3.82 3.57
C ALA A 73 4.37 -4.60 2.76
N VAL A 74 4.55 -4.64 1.45
CA VAL A 74 3.73 -5.44 0.55
C VAL A 74 4.64 -6.28 -0.35
N THR A 75 4.26 -7.54 -0.56
CA THR A 75 4.85 -8.35 -1.63
C THR A 75 3.86 -8.47 -2.77
N PHE A 76 4.37 -8.60 -3.99
CA PHE A 76 3.56 -8.64 -5.19
C PHE A 76 4.19 -9.52 -6.27
N ASP A 77 3.35 -10.16 -7.08
CA ASP A 77 3.78 -11.01 -8.17
C ASP A 77 2.73 -10.99 -9.28
N ARG A 78 3.18 -10.98 -10.55
CA ARG A 78 2.33 -11.08 -11.74
C ARG A 78 1.09 -10.15 -11.72
N GLY A 79 1.30 -8.89 -11.35
CA GLY A 79 0.27 -7.85 -11.32
C GLY A 79 -0.67 -7.92 -10.12
N ARG A 80 -0.30 -8.64 -9.05
CA ARG A 80 -1.16 -8.81 -7.85
C ARG A 80 -0.37 -8.63 -6.57
N ILE A 81 -1.01 -8.04 -5.56
CA ILE A 81 -0.48 -8.06 -4.19
C ILE A 81 -0.68 -9.46 -3.60
N THR A 82 0.40 -10.05 -3.10
CA THR A 82 0.40 -11.41 -2.51
C THR A 82 0.38 -11.37 -0.98
N THR A 83 1.04 -10.38 -0.36
CA THR A 83 0.98 -10.19 1.10
C THR A 83 0.96 -8.71 1.45
N CYS A 84 0.31 -8.40 2.57
CA CYS A 84 0.26 -7.08 3.17
C CYS A 84 0.67 -7.19 4.64
N ASN A 85 1.59 -6.34 5.07
CA ASN A 85 2.04 -6.23 6.44
C ASN A 85 2.05 -4.76 6.84
N CYS A 86 1.42 -4.43 7.96
CA CYS A 86 1.45 -3.08 8.52
C CYS A 86 1.58 -3.16 10.04
N THR A 87 2.33 -2.22 10.63
CA THR A 87 2.49 -2.14 12.09
C THR A 87 1.30 -1.49 12.81
N CYS A 88 0.21 -1.19 12.11
CA CYS A 88 -1.03 -0.73 12.74
C CYS A 88 -1.78 -1.90 13.41
N SER A 89 -2.74 -1.57 14.28
CA SER A 89 -3.58 -2.56 14.99
C SER A 89 -4.81 -3.00 14.21
N ALA A 90 -4.81 -2.90 12.87
CA ALA A 90 -5.94 -3.32 12.06
C ALA A 90 -6.07 -4.85 12.04
N ASN A 91 -7.31 -5.34 12.08
CA ASN A 91 -7.58 -6.78 12.08
C ASN A 91 -7.44 -7.41 10.68
N ALA A 92 -7.77 -6.63 9.63
CA ALA A 92 -7.65 -7.07 8.25
C ALA A 92 -6.26 -6.75 7.67
N SER A 93 -5.80 -7.56 6.73
CA SER A 93 -4.51 -7.36 6.04
C SER A 93 -4.49 -6.10 5.16
N TRP A 94 -5.65 -5.62 4.72
CA TRP A 94 -5.80 -4.42 3.90
C TRP A 94 -6.30 -3.23 4.71
N CYS A 95 -5.40 -2.59 5.45
CA CYS A 95 -5.70 -1.32 6.12
C CYS A 95 -5.48 -0.12 5.19
N SER A 96 -5.93 1.06 5.62
CA SER A 96 -5.77 2.32 4.90
C SER A 96 -4.32 2.68 4.59
N HIS A 97 -3.37 2.26 5.44
CA HIS A 97 -1.94 2.47 5.19
C HIS A 97 -1.42 1.62 4.03
N VAL A 98 -1.84 0.37 3.93
CA VAL A 98 -1.51 -0.53 2.81
C VAL A 98 -2.10 0.04 1.52
N VAL A 99 -3.36 0.45 1.54
CA VAL A 99 -4.01 1.11 0.39
C VAL A 99 -3.21 2.33 -0.05
N ALA A 100 -2.84 3.22 0.88
CA ALA A 100 -2.09 4.43 0.56
C ALA A 100 -0.73 4.13 -0.12
N VAL A 101 -0.01 3.10 0.35
CA VAL A 101 1.25 2.66 -0.25
C VAL A 101 1.04 2.09 -1.65
N CYS A 102 -0.02 1.31 -1.86
CA CYS A 102 -0.35 0.79 -3.19
C CYS A 102 -0.69 1.91 -4.18
N LEU A 103 -1.55 2.85 -3.79
CA LEU A 103 -1.89 4.01 -4.62
C LEU A 103 -0.66 4.85 -4.93
N HIS A 104 0.20 5.10 -3.93
CA HIS A 104 1.45 5.82 -4.14
C HIS A 104 2.33 5.15 -5.21
N ARG A 105 2.46 3.82 -5.19
CA ARG A 105 3.26 3.08 -6.17
C ARG A 105 2.64 3.07 -7.57
N ILE A 106 1.32 3.04 -7.69
CA ILE A 106 0.61 3.07 -8.98
C ILE A 106 0.84 4.40 -9.70
N HIS A 107 0.93 5.50 -8.96
CA HIS A 107 1.06 6.85 -9.51
C HIS A 107 2.50 7.38 -9.64
N GLN A 108 3.51 6.54 -9.39
CA GLN A 108 4.93 6.86 -9.65
C GLN A 108 5.35 6.35 -11.02
#